data_AF-A0AAV5UAC5-F1
#
_entry.id   AF-A0AAV5UAC5-F1
#
_cell.length_a   1.000
_cell.length_b   1.000
_cell.length_c   1.000
_cell.angle_alpha   90.00
_cell.angle_beta   90.00
_cell.angle_gamma   90.00
#
_symmetry.space_group_name_H-M   'P 1'
#
loop_
_entity.id
_entity.type
_entity.pdbx_description
1 polymer ?
#
loop_
_entity_poly.entity_id
_entity_poly.type
_entity_poly.pdbx_seq_one_letter_code
_entity_poly.pdbx_strand_id
1 'polypeptide(L)'
;KIPAKKLIMAWVQSVLPDLTITNFRSAWNNGRALSALLEYCQPGLCPEWRGLPESEGLLNCDRALVLADRYLDVPRILSARDLHDDLLDEQSLLTYLAYFIRVYGPGYVATLARAQELLGDLHIPDLSTSWADGYQLSLLLEGVGGSVPHEMRFDTRADWVENVESALASSEQLGIRSLVSAEDIVDGRASDHLGVMSLVAALCSLNGSSVFPVTQSFQNQQVNIDLAFGEGEEVRVDDLTVEVVGPSSVLVSHDEISLRKARTRSGVVLSLIPTEIGPHQV
;
A
#
# COMPACT_ATOMS: atom_id res chain seq x y z
N LYS A 1 -2.72 9.77 -25.51
CA LYS A 1 -2.43 8.51 -24.78
C LYS A 1 -1.03 8.59 -24.22
N ILE A 2 -0.88 8.36 -22.91
CA ILE A 2 0.40 8.49 -22.21
C ILE A 2 1.30 7.30 -22.54
N PRO A 3 2.61 7.50 -22.77
CA PRO A 3 3.51 6.38 -23.04
C PRO A 3 3.56 5.43 -21.84
N ALA A 4 3.42 4.12 -22.09
CA ALA A 4 3.47 3.09 -21.05
C ALA A 4 4.72 3.20 -20.17
N LYS A 5 5.89 3.46 -20.77
CA LYS A 5 7.15 3.71 -20.06
C LYS A 5 7.02 4.74 -18.93
N LYS A 6 6.27 5.82 -19.14
CA LYS A 6 6.10 6.89 -18.13
C LYS A 6 5.26 6.39 -16.95
N LEU A 7 4.21 5.62 -17.22
CA LEU A 7 3.37 5.00 -16.19
C LEU A 7 4.15 3.95 -15.39
N ILE A 8 4.95 3.13 -16.07
CA ILE A 8 5.83 2.15 -15.41
C ILE A 8 6.83 2.84 -14.52
N MET A 9 7.46 3.93 -14.97
CA MET A 9 8.42 4.68 -14.16
C MET A 9 7.75 5.25 -12.91
N ALA A 10 6.58 5.89 -13.05
CA ALA A 10 5.83 6.43 -11.93
C ALA A 10 5.44 5.34 -10.92
N TRP A 11 5.00 4.18 -11.40
CA TRP A 11 4.69 3.04 -10.54
C TRP A 11 5.94 2.53 -9.81
N VAL A 12 7.05 2.27 -10.52
CA VAL A 12 8.30 1.79 -9.91
C VAL A 12 8.80 2.76 -8.85
N GLN A 13 8.77 4.06 -9.11
CA GLN A 13 9.20 5.08 -8.15
C GLN A 13 8.30 5.14 -6.91
N SER A 14 7.01 4.85 -7.07
CA SER A 14 6.05 4.80 -5.95
C SER A 14 6.27 3.57 -5.07
N VAL A 15 6.54 2.41 -5.67
CA VAL A 15 6.69 1.15 -4.93
C VAL A 15 8.10 0.92 -4.40
N LEU A 16 9.11 1.62 -4.95
CA LEU A 16 10.51 1.58 -4.52
C LEU A 16 10.99 2.97 -4.04
N PRO A 17 10.35 3.61 -3.04
CA PRO A 17 10.64 5.00 -2.66
C PRO A 17 12.06 5.21 -2.11
N ASP A 18 12.66 4.16 -1.55
CA ASP A 18 14.01 4.15 -0.99
C ASP A 18 15.11 4.10 -2.08
N LEU A 19 14.75 3.93 -3.35
CA LEU A 19 15.66 3.81 -4.48
C LEU A 19 15.45 4.92 -5.50
N THR A 20 16.54 5.56 -5.92
CA THR A 20 16.51 6.59 -6.96
C THR A 20 16.49 5.95 -8.36
N ILE A 21 15.33 5.40 -8.76
CA ILE A 21 15.16 4.83 -10.10
C ILE A 21 14.90 5.95 -11.11
N THR A 22 15.87 6.16 -12.02
CA THR A 22 15.81 7.25 -13.03
C THR A 22 15.77 6.74 -14.47
N ASN A 23 16.02 5.44 -14.69
CA ASN A 23 16.09 4.83 -16.00
C ASN A 23 15.76 3.33 -15.94
N PHE A 24 15.53 2.72 -17.11
CA PHE A 24 15.38 1.27 -17.25
C PHE A 24 16.64 0.64 -17.87
N ARG A 25 17.80 1.02 -17.34
CA ARG A 25 19.13 0.52 -17.75
C ARG A 25 20.01 0.33 -16.50
N SER A 26 21.00 1.19 -16.32
CA SER A 26 21.98 1.13 -15.23
C SER A 26 21.39 1.20 -13.82
N ALA A 27 20.20 1.77 -13.62
CA ALA A 27 19.56 1.77 -12.30
C ALA A 27 19.21 0.36 -11.78
N TRP A 28 19.29 -0.66 -12.64
CA TRP A 28 18.91 -2.04 -12.33
C TRP A 28 20.08 -3.02 -12.34
N ASN A 29 21.27 -2.59 -12.79
CA ASN A 29 22.40 -3.47 -13.09
C ASN A 29 23.04 -4.12 -11.84
N ASN A 30 22.86 -3.55 -10.66
CA ASN A 30 23.40 -4.08 -9.41
C ASN A 30 22.46 -5.06 -8.69
N GLY A 31 21.28 -5.35 -9.27
CA GLY A 31 20.29 -6.29 -8.75
C GLY A 31 19.47 -5.79 -7.56
N ARG A 32 19.78 -4.62 -6.98
CA ARG A 32 19.04 -4.07 -5.82
C ARG A 32 17.62 -3.66 -6.18
N ALA A 33 17.43 -2.97 -7.31
CA ALA A 33 16.11 -2.57 -7.78
C ALA A 33 15.19 -3.75 -8.04
N LEU A 34 15.70 -4.81 -8.70
CA LEU A 34 14.90 -6.02 -8.92
C LEU A 34 14.61 -6.74 -7.60
N SER A 35 15.58 -6.85 -6.70
CA SER A 35 15.37 -7.47 -5.38
C SER A 35 14.33 -6.73 -4.55
N ALA A 36 14.38 -5.39 -4.55
CA ALA A 36 13.40 -4.54 -3.87
C ALA A 36 12.00 -4.69 -4.48
N LEU A 37 11.91 -4.84 -5.82
CA LEU A 37 10.66 -5.10 -6.50
C LEU A 37 10.06 -6.45 -6.10
N LEU A 38 10.89 -7.49 -5.91
CA LEU A 38 10.41 -8.79 -5.42
C LEU A 38 9.87 -8.68 -4.00
N GLU A 39 10.58 -7.95 -3.13
CA GLU A 39 10.15 -7.70 -1.76
C GLU A 39 8.83 -6.93 -1.70
N TYR A 40 8.63 -5.96 -2.60
CA TYR A 40 7.35 -5.28 -2.74
C TYR A 40 6.23 -6.25 -3.19
N CYS A 41 6.51 -7.09 -4.20
CA CYS A 41 5.53 -8.02 -4.75
C CYS A 41 5.12 -9.10 -3.75
N GLN A 42 6.08 -9.58 -2.96
CA GLN A 42 5.88 -10.59 -1.92
C GLN A 42 6.84 -10.30 -0.75
N PRO A 43 6.37 -9.63 0.31
CA PRO A 43 7.17 -9.34 1.49
C PRO A 43 7.81 -10.61 2.07
N GLY A 44 9.09 -10.51 2.45
CA GLY A 44 9.90 -11.61 2.95
C GLY A 44 10.68 -12.38 1.87
N LEU A 45 10.51 -12.08 0.58
CA LEU A 45 11.23 -12.75 -0.51
C LEU A 45 12.68 -12.24 -0.66
N CYS A 46 12.92 -10.95 -0.42
CA CYS A 46 14.23 -10.31 -0.49
C CYS A 46 14.41 -9.26 0.63
N PRO A 47 14.23 -9.58 1.92
CA PRO A 47 14.24 -8.58 3.00
C PRO A 47 15.59 -7.84 3.15
N GLU A 48 16.67 -8.43 2.64
CA GLU A 48 18.03 -7.90 2.70
C GLU A 48 18.41 -6.98 1.53
N TRP A 49 17.48 -6.72 0.59
CA TRP A 49 17.76 -5.97 -0.64
C TRP A 49 18.49 -4.63 -0.40
N ARG A 50 18.21 -3.98 0.75
CA ARG A 50 18.83 -2.70 1.15
C ARG A 50 20.34 -2.81 1.35
N GLY A 51 20.80 -3.95 1.87
CA GLY A 51 22.19 -4.20 2.25
C GLY A 51 23.00 -5.00 1.22
N LEU A 52 22.44 -5.30 0.05
CA LEU A 52 23.16 -6.06 -0.97
C LEU A 52 24.40 -5.29 -1.46
N PRO A 53 25.59 -5.91 -1.47
CA PRO A 53 26.81 -5.27 -1.90
C PRO A 53 26.81 -5.03 -3.41
N GLU A 54 27.10 -3.81 -3.84
CA GLU A 54 27.12 -3.43 -5.26
C GLU A 54 28.21 -4.17 -6.05
N SER A 55 29.31 -4.56 -5.39
CA SER A 55 30.37 -5.38 -5.98
C SER A 55 29.90 -6.77 -6.41
N GLU A 56 28.76 -7.23 -5.91
CA GLU A 56 28.16 -8.54 -6.25
C GLU A 56 26.98 -8.38 -7.22
N GLY A 57 26.93 -7.32 -8.01
CA GLY A 57 25.80 -7.00 -8.90
C GLY A 57 25.33 -8.16 -9.77
N LEU A 58 26.25 -8.92 -10.39
CA LEU A 58 25.90 -10.10 -11.18
C LEU A 58 25.20 -11.19 -10.35
N LEU A 59 25.70 -11.45 -9.13
CA LEU A 59 25.12 -12.45 -8.23
C LEU A 59 23.76 -11.99 -7.70
N ASN A 60 23.62 -10.71 -7.36
CA ASN A 60 22.36 -10.11 -6.95
C ASN A 60 21.30 -10.23 -8.06
N CYS A 61 21.68 -9.92 -9.31
CA CYS A 61 20.83 -10.08 -10.49
C CYS A 61 20.39 -11.54 -10.69
N ASP A 62 21.33 -12.50 -10.64
CA ASP A 62 21.03 -13.93 -10.79
C ASP A 62 20.07 -14.41 -9.71
N ARG A 63 20.35 -14.07 -8.45
CA ARG A 63 19.50 -14.43 -7.32
C ARG A 63 18.08 -13.89 -7.50
N ALA A 64 17.95 -12.61 -7.83
CA ALA A 64 16.64 -11.99 -8.00
C ALA A 64 15.87 -12.61 -9.19
N LEU A 65 16.53 -12.85 -10.33
CA LEU A 65 15.90 -13.52 -11.47
C LEU A 65 15.42 -14.95 -11.12
N VAL A 66 16.20 -15.71 -10.35
CA VAL A 66 15.81 -17.06 -9.87
C VAL A 66 14.62 -17.00 -8.91
N LEU A 67 14.59 -16.03 -8.00
CA LEU A 67 13.49 -15.86 -7.04
C LEU A 67 12.20 -15.44 -7.76
N ALA A 68 12.28 -14.53 -8.73
CA ALA A 68 11.14 -14.08 -9.51
C ALA A 68 10.50 -15.25 -10.30
N ASP A 69 11.32 -16.08 -10.94
CA ASP A 69 10.89 -17.29 -11.66
C ASP A 69 10.20 -18.29 -10.73
N ARG A 70 10.82 -18.56 -9.58
CA ARG A 70 10.37 -19.62 -8.67
C ARG A 70 9.12 -19.27 -7.87
N TYR A 71 9.03 -18.03 -7.40
CA TYR A 71 8.03 -17.63 -6.41
C TYR A 71 6.95 -16.69 -6.97
N LEU A 72 7.24 -15.96 -8.04
CA LEU A 72 6.30 -15.01 -8.64
C LEU A 72 5.85 -15.40 -10.06
N ASP A 73 6.29 -16.57 -10.56
CA ASP A 73 5.98 -17.07 -11.91
C ASP A 73 6.38 -16.07 -13.03
N VAL A 74 7.47 -15.33 -12.82
CA VAL A 74 8.01 -14.38 -13.80
C VAL A 74 9.14 -15.05 -14.60
N PRO A 75 8.96 -15.33 -15.91
CA PRO A 75 9.92 -16.10 -16.67
C PRO A 75 11.22 -15.33 -16.89
N ARG A 76 12.36 -16.04 -16.77
CA ARG A 76 13.72 -15.50 -17.01
C ARG A 76 14.04 -15.27 -18.48
N ILE A 77 13.33 -14.34 -19.11
CA ILE A 77 13.59 -13.91 -20.50
C ILE A 77 14.81 -12.98 -20.63
N LEU A 78 15.33 -12.49 -19.50
CA LEU A 78 16.56 -11.70 -19.40
C LEU A 78 17.55 -12.49 -18.54
N SER A 79 18.79 -12.67 -18.99
CA SER A 79 19.80 -13.35 -18.19
C SER A 79 20.43 -12.42 -17.15
N ALA A 80 21.04 -12.99 -16.10
CA ALA A 80 21.75 -12.21 -15.09
C ALA A 80 22.89 -11.37 -15.69
N ARG A 81 23.58 -11.92 -16.71
CA ARG A 81 24.65 -11.22 -17.43
C ARG A 81 24.09 -10.03 -18.19
N ASP A 82 22.97 -10.19 -18.88
CA ASP A 82 22.35 -9.10 -19.64
C ASP A 82 21.82 -8.00 -18.71
N LEU A 83 21.19 -8.37 -17.58
CA LEU A 83 20.69 -7.42 -16.59
C LEU A 83 21.83 -6.63 -15.93
N HIS A 84 22.96 -7.28 -15.66
CA HIS A 84 24.14 -6.65 -15.07
C HIS A 84 24.98 -5.83 -16.06
N ASP A 85 24.72 -5.94 -17.36
CA ASP A 85 25.51 -5.27 -18.40
C ASP A 85 25.29 -3.75 -18.40
N ASP A 86 26.37 -2.97 -18.53
CA ASP A 86 26.32 -1.51 -18.65
C ASP A 86 25.57 -1.04 -19.91
N LEU A 87 25.50 -1.90 -20.93
CA LEU A 87 24.79 -1.69 -22.18
C LEU A 87 23.39 -2.33 -22.20
N LEU A 88 22.84 -2.68 -21.03
CA LEU A 88 21.47 -3.20 -20.91
C LEU A 88 20.49 -2.42 -21.78
N ASP A 89 19.82 -3.14 -22.67
CA ASP A 89 18.80 -2.59 -23.53
C ASP A 89 17.53 -2.24 -22.74
N GLU A 90 17.08 -1.01 -22.92
CA GLU A 90 15.92 -0.48 -22.20
C GLU A 90 14.64 -1.24 -22.52
N GLN A 91 14.47 -1.62 -23.79
CA GLN A 91 13.28 -2.32 -24.25
C GLN A 91 13.22 -3.74 -23.67
N SER A 92 14.37 -4.39 -23.52
CA SER A 92 14.49 -5.70 -22.91
C SER A 92 14.09 -5.68 -21.44
N LEU A 93 14.58 -4.69 -20.66
CA LEU A 93 14.15 -4.53 -19.27
C LEU A 93 12.67 -4.18 -19.15
N LEU A 94 12.15 -3.26 -19.98
CA LEU A 94 10.72 -2.95 -20.01
C LEU A 94 9.85 -4.16 -20.33
N THR A 95 10.31 -5.02 -21.25
CA THR A 95 9.62 -6.27 -21.59
C THR A 95 9.62 -7.24 -20.41
N TYR A 96 10.72 -7.32 -19.66
CA TYR A 96 10.78 -8.10 -18.43
C TYR A 96 9.86 -7.55 -17.33
N LEU A 97 9.88 -6.23 -17.10
CA LEU A 97 9.01 -5.57 -16.11
C LEU A 97 7.53 -5.67 -16.46
N ALA A 98 7.18 -5.82 -17.75
CA ALA A 98 5.80 -6.02 -18.19
C ALA A 98 5.13 -7.26 -17.54
N TYR A 99 5.91 -8.28 -17.16
CA TYR A 99 5.39 -9.45 -16.46
C TYR A 99 4.92 -9.14 -15.03
N PHE A 100 5.50 -8.12 -14.38
CA PHE A 100 5.10 -7.71 -13.03
C PHE A 100 3.80 -6.90 -13.04
N ILE A 101 3.65 -6.03 -14.04
CA ILE A 101 2.59 -5.02 -14.06
C ILE A 101 1.35 -5.43 -14.87
N ARG A 102 1.42 -6.49 -15.68
CA ARG A 102 0.24 -7.01 -16.39
C ARG A 102 -0.87 -7.35 -15.41
N VAL A 103 -2.11 -7.36 -15.88
CA VAL A 103 -3.26 -7.80 -15.08
C VAL A 103 -2.97 -9.18 -14.48
N TYR A 104 -3.19 -9.31 -13.17
CA TYR A 104 -2.85 -10.49 -12.35
C TYR A 104 -1.36 -10.82 -12.22
N GLY A 105 -0.46 -9.96 -12.71
CA GLY A 105 0.97 -10.05 -12.43
C GLY A 105 1.29 -9.73 -10.96
N PRO A 106 2.46 -10.11 -10.46
CA PRO A 106 2.81 -9.97 -9.04
C PRO A 106 2.80 -8.51 -8.56
N GLY A 107 3.27 -7.56 -9.38
CA GLY A 107 3.22 -6.14 -9.06
C GLY A 107 1.79 -5.59 -9.04
N TYR A 108 0.95 -6.03 -9.97
CA TYR A 108 -0.48 -5.69 -10.02
C TYR A 108 -1.19 -6.16 -8.74
N VAL A 109 -0.99 -7.43 -8.38
CA VAL A 109 -1.61 -8.05 -7.20
C VAL A 109 -1.13 -7.37 -5.92
N ALA A 110 0.16 -7.07 -5.80
CA ALA A 110 0.70 -6.37 -4.65
C ALA A 110 0.16 -4.94 -4.49
N THR A 111 0.02 -4.20 -5.60
CA THR A 111 -0.61 -2.86 -5.57
C THR A 111 -2.06 -2.94 -5.13
N LEU A 112 -2.82 -3.93 -5.62
CA LEU A 112 -4.19 -4.15 -5.21
C LEU A 112 -4.31 -4.52 -3.72
N ALA A 113 -3.43 -5.41 -3.25
CA ALA A 113 -3.38 -5.83 -1.84
C ALA A 113 -3.09 -4.64 -0.91
N ARG A 114 -2.17 -3.74 -1.27
CA ARG A 114 -1.88 -2.51 -0.51
C ARG A 114 -3.09 -1.56 -0.44
N ALA A 115 -3.81 -1.39 -1.54
CA ALA A 115 -5.03 -0.60 -1.54
C ALA A 115 -6.12 -1.24 -0.66
N GLN A 116 -6.26 -2.57 -0.72
CA GLN A 116 -7.19 -3.34 0.10
C GLN A 116 -6.85 -3.22 1.59
N GLU A 117 -5.57 -3.25 1.97
CA GLU A 117 -5.11 -3.05 3.36
C GLU A 117 -5.56 -1.67 3.91
N LEU A 118 -5.52 -0.61 3.09
CA LEU A 118 -5.95 0.73 3.48
C LEU A 118 -7.48 0.89 3.51
N LEU A 119 -8.20 0.13 2.69
CA LEU A 119 -9.65 0.21 2.54
C LEU A 119 -10.44 -0.83 3.37
N GLY A 120 -9.75 -1.69 4.12
CA GLY A 120 -10.35 -2.67 5.02
C GLY A 120 -11.20 -3.71 4.29
N ASP A 121 -12.48 -3.82 4.66
CA ASP A 121 -13.41 -4.84 4.14
C ASP A 121 -13.97 -4.53 2.74
N LEU A 122 -13.63 -3.38 2.14
CA LEU A 122 -14.17 -2.97 0.86
C LEU A 122 -13.60 -3.80 -0.29
N HIS A 123 -14.41 -4.57 -1.01
CA HIS A 123 -13.90 -5.40 -2.09
C HIS A 123 -13.42 -4.58 -3.31
N ILE A 124 -12.13 -4.68 -3.64
CA ILE A 124 -11.53 -4.10 -4.85
C ILE A 124 -11.08 -5.25 -5.77
N PRO A 125 -11.89 -5.66 -6.75
CA PRO A 125 -11.54 -6.79 -7.61
C PRO A 125 -10.39 -6.49 -8.59
N ASP A 126 -10.19 -5.22 -8.97
CA ASP A 126 -9.25 -4.87 -10.03
C ASP A 126 -8.76 -3.41 -10.00
N LEU A 127 -7.65 -3.14 -10.70
CA LEU A 127 -7.07 -1.80 -10.93
C LEU A 127 -7.51 -1.19 -12.28
N SER A 128 -8.73 -1.48 -12.75
CA SER A 128 -9.27 -0.96 -14.02
C SER A 128 -10.64 -0.31 -13.85
N THR A 129 -11.66 -1.06 -13.44
CA THR A 129 -13.06 -0.65 -13.35
C THR A 129 -13.50 -0.32 -11.93
N SER A 130 -12.82 -0.87 -10.91
CA SER A 130 -13.20 -0.69 -9.50
C SER A 130 -13.10 0.77 -8.99
N TRP A 131 -12.55 1.67 -9.80
CA TRP A 131 -12.27 3.07 -9.45
C TRP A 131 -13.10 4.05 -10.29
N ALA A 132 -13.96 3.52 -11.18
CA ALA A 132 -14.58 4.28 -12.26
C ALA A 132 -15.65 5.28 -11.79
N ASP A 133 -16.34 5.02 -10.68
CA ASP A 133 -17.36 5.92 -10.12
C ASP A 133 -16.79 6.98 -9.14
N GLY A 134 -15.48 6.88 -8.84
CA GLY A 134 -14.75 7.76 -7.93
C GLY A 134 -14.88 7.43 -6.45
N TYR A 135 -15.77 6.51 -6.05
CA TYR A 135 -16.03 6.25 -4.63
C TYR A 135 -14.85 5.58 -3.92
N GLN A 136 -14.36 4.46 -4.44
CA GLN A 136 -13.19 3.75 -3.88
C GLN A 136 -11.94 4.64 -3.89
N LEU A 137 -11.77 5.47 -4.92
CA LEU A 137 -10.64 6.39 -5.02
C LEU A 137 -10.71 7.46 -3.92
N SER A 138 -11.90 7.97 -3.62
CA SER A 138 -12.11 8.95 -2.56
C SER A 138 -11.85 8.36 -1.18
N LEU A 139 -12.33 7.14 -0.90
CA LEU A 139 -12.04 6.45 0.35
C LEU A 139 -10.56 6.17 0.52
N LEU A 140 -9.84 5.81 -0.56
CA LEU A 140 -8.41 5.58 -0.50
C LEU A 140 -7.68 6.88 -0.15
N LEU A 141 -8.09 7.99 -0.77
CA LEU A 141 -7.57 9.32 -0.48
C LEU A 141 -7.80 9.73 0.97
N GLU A 142 -9.03 9.58 1.48
CA GLU A 142 -9.36 9.83 2.88
C GLU A 142 -8.50 8.96 3.82
N GLY A 143 -8.31 7.68 3.49
CA GLY A 143 -7.45 6.75 4.23
C GLY A 143 -5.97 7.16 4.31
N VAL A 144 -5.50 7.96 3.35
CA VAL A 144 -4.11 8.50 3.34
C VAL A 144 -4.04 9.99 3.73
N GLY A 145 -5.10 10.53 4.35
CA GLY A 145 -5.16 11.89 4.88
C GLY A 145 -5.60 12.96 3.89
N GLY A 146 -6.15 12.57 2.75
CA GLY A 146 -6.82 13.44 1.79
C GLY A 146 -8.21 13.86 2.26
N SER A 147 -8.74 14.90 1.63
CA SER A 147 -10.12 15.37 1.84
C SER A 147 -10.83 15.42 0.50
N VAL A 148 -11.90 14.66 0.35
CA VAL A 148 -12.75 14.67 -0.85
C VAL A 148 -14.15 15.12 -0.45
N PRO A 149 -14.86 15.93 -1.27
CA PRO A 149 -16.22 16.34 -0.97
C PRO A 149 -17.16 15.13 -0.76
N HIS A 150 -17.97 15.16 0.29
CA HIS A 150 -18.90 14.07 0.64
C HIS A 150 -20.18 14.02 -0.23
N GLU A 151 -20.46 15.08 -0.99
CA GLU A 151 -21.64 15.14 -1.88
C GLU A 151 -21.31 14.55 -3.26
N MET A 152 -21.17 13.22 -3.35
CA MET A 152 -20.98 12.52 -4.62
C MET A 152 -22.32 12.15 -5.27
N ARG A 153 -22.34 12.17 -6.60
CA ARG A 153 -23.49 11.76 -7.43
C ARG A 153 -23.10 10.55 -8.29
N PHE A 154 -24.06 9.70 -8.64
CA PHE A 154 -23.75 8.43 -9.32
C PHE A 154 -24.69 8.11 -10.49
N ASP A 155 -25.58 9.03 -10.86
CA ASP A 155 -26.67 8.79 -11.81
C ASP A 155 -26.19 8.71 -13.26
N THR A 156 -25.14 9.46 -13.59
CA THR A 156 -24.64 9.60 -14.96
C THR A 156 -23.12 9.43 -15.02
N ARG A 157 -22.61 9.12 -16.22
CA ARG A 157 -21.17 9.15 -16.49
C ARG A 157 -20.55 10.51 -16.15
N ALA A 158 -21.28 11.61 -16.32
CA ALA A 158 -20.79 12.94 -15.99
C ALA A 158 -20.56 13.07 -14.48
N ASP A 159 -21.45 12.51 -13.66
CA ASP A 159 -21.28 12.50 -12.20
C ASP A 159 -20.04 11.69 -11.78
N TRP A 160 -19.79 10.55 -12.43
CA TRP A 160 -18.59 9.74 -12.16
C TRP A 160 -17.30 10.50 -12.50
N VAL A 161 -17.29 11.22 -13.64
CA VAL A 161 -16.17 12.08 -14.03
C VAL A 161 -15.94 13.16 -12.97
N GLU A 162 -17.00 13.86 -12.53
CA GLU A 162 -16.88 14.90 -11.49
C GLU A 162 -16.37 14.34 -10.14
N ASN A 163 -16.82 13.15 -9.74
CA ASN A 163 -16.32 12.48 -8.52
C ASN A 163 -14.82 12.18 -8.64
N VAL A 164 -14.40 11.61 -9.77
CA VAL A 164 -12.99 11.29 -10.01
C VAL A 164 -12.16 12.57 -10.12
N GLU A 165 -12.63 13.62 -10.80
CA GLU A 165 -11.94 14.93 -10.85
C GLU A 165 -11.72 15.52 -9.46
N SER A 166 -12.72 15.44 -8.59
CA SER A 166 -12.63 15.89 -7.20
C SER A 166 -11.58 15.09 -6.42
N ALA A 167 -11.55 13.76 -6.62
CA ALA A 167 -10.54 12.90 -6.04
C ALA A 167 -9.12 13.22 -6.56
N LEU A 168 -8.95 13.43 -7.86
CA LEU A 168 -7.66 13.81 -8.47
C LEU A 168 -7.18 15.19 -7.99
N ALA A 169 -8.09 16.14 -7.77
CA ALA A 169 -7.75 17.43 -7.18
C ALA A 169 -7.24 17.27 -5.74
N SER A 170 -7.85 16.37 -4.95
CA SER A 170 -7.39 16.03 -3.60
C SER A 170 -6.03 15.32 -3.61
N SER A 171 -5.80 14.40 -4.55
CA SER A 171 -4.48 13.75 -4.68
C SER A 171 -3.38 14.76 -4.97
N GLU A 172 -3.64 15.77 -5.80
CA GLU A 172 -2.67 16.83 -6.10
C GLU A 172 -2.36 17.70 -4.87
N GLN A 173 -3.34 17.94 -3.98
CA GLN A 173 -3.09 18.62 -2.71
C GLN A 173 -2.18 17.82 -1.78
N LEU A 174 -2.23 16.49 -1.84
CA LEU A 174 -1.29 15.58 -1.16
C LEU A 174 0.07 15.46 -1.88
N GLY A 175 0.29 16.22 -2.95
CA GLY A 175 1.52 16.20 -3.74
C GLY A 175 1.58 15.09 -4.79
N ILE A 176 0.49 14.34 -5.01
CA ILE A 176 0.40 13.28 -6.02
C ILE A 176 -0.42 13.80 -7.21
N ARG A 177 0.29 14.17 -8.27
CA ARG A 177 -0.34 14.47 -9.55
C ARG A 177 -0.60 13.18 -10.32
N SER A 178 -1.86 12.88 -10.59
CA SER A 178 -2.22 11.75 -11.46
C SER A 178 -1.67 11.95 -12.87
N LEU A 179 -1.17 10.85 -13.45
CA LEU A 179 -0.85 10.82 -14.86
C LEU A 179 -2.09 10.52 -15.70
N VAL A 180 -3.07 9.78 -15.20
CA VAL A 180 -4.29 9.40 -15.94
C VAL A 180 -5.41 10.43 -15.70
N SER A 181 -6.22 10.73 -16.74
CA SER A 181 -7.34 11.66 -16.61
C SER A 181 -8.55 11.00 -15.96
N ALA A 182 -9.50 11.82 -15.48
CA ALA A 182 -10.74 11.32 -14.90
C ALA A 182 -11.54 10.49 -15.91
N GLU A 183 -11.62 10.94 -17.16
CA GLU A 183 -12.34 10.22 -18.22
C GLU A 183 -11.71 8.86 -18.54
N ASP A 184 -10.37 8.77 -18.54
CA ASP A 184 -9.67 7.52 -18.77
C ASP A 184 -9.89 6.52 -17.61
N ILE A 185 -9.99 7.00 -16.36
CA ILE A 185 -10.34 6.17 -15.19
C ILE A 185 -11.79 5.68 -15.30
N VAL A 186 -12.73 6.59 -15.58
CA VAL A 186 -14.17 6.31 -15.70
C VAL A 186 -14.45 5.30 -16.82
N ASP A 187 -13.75 5.42 -17.95
CA ASP A 187 -13.91 4.50 -19.09
C ASP A 187 -13.41 3.07 -18.81
N GLY A 188 -12.60 2.87 -17.76
CA GLY A 188 -12.30 1.55 -17.19
C GLY A 188 -11.71 0.53 -18.16
N ARG A 189 -10.92 0.95 -19.16
CA ARG A 189 -10.40 0.03 -20.17
C ARG A 189 -9.33 -0.88 -19.55
N ALA A 190 -9.58 -2.19 -19.52
CA ALA A 190 -8.67 -3.19 -18.93
C ALA A 190 -7.22 -3.12 -19.48
N SER A 191 -7.02 -2.71 -20.74
CA SER A 191 -5.69 -2.50 -21.33
C SER A 191 -4.92 -1.30 -20.77
N ASP A 192 -5.61 -0.38 -20.08
CA ASP A 192 -5.09 0.91 -19.64
C ASP A 192 -4.97 1.00 -18.10
N HIS A 193 -5.08 -0.14 -17.40
CA HIS A 193 -4.93 -0.27 -15.93
C HIS A 193 -3.64 0.35 -15.37
N LEU A 194 -2.57 0.48 -16.15
CA LEU A 194 -1.29 1.05 -15.70
C LEU A 194 -1.43 2.49 -15.17
N GLY A 195 -2.39 3.26 -15.71
CA GLY A 195 -2.67 4.61 -15.21
C GLY A 195 -3.16 4.58 -13.77
N VAL A 196 -4.24 3.82 -13.54
CA VAL A 196 -4.85 3.61 -12.23
C VAL A 196 -3.86 2.94 -11.26
N MET A 197 -3.18 1.87 -11.69
CA MET A 197 -2.17 1.16 -10.90
C MET A 197 -1.04 2.11 -10.44
N SER A 198 -0.56 3.00 -11.31
CA SER A 198 0.47 3.99 -10.92
C SER A 198 -0.05 5.01 -9.90
N LEU A 199 -1.29 5.47 -10.05
CA LEU A 199 -1.92 6.41 -9.11
C LEU A 199 -2.17 5.75 -7.75
N VAL A 200 -2.75 4.56 -7.73
CA VAL A 200 -3.03 3.78 -6.51
C VAL A 200 -1.74 3.45 -5.78
N ALA A 201 -0.70 3.01 -6.48
CA ALA A 201 0.61 2.77 -5.88
C ALA A 201 1.21 4.04 -5.25
N ALA A 202 1.09 5.19 -5.94
CA ALA A 202 1.55 6.46 -5.39
C ALA A 202 0.78 6.82 -4.11
N LEU A 203 -0.55 6.70 -4.10
CA LEU A 203 -1.37 6.97 -2.92
C LEU A 203 -0.99 6.04 -1.76
N CYS A 204 -0.83 4.74 -2.02
CA CYS A 204 -0.40 3.78 -1.01
C CYS A 204 1.02 4.05 -0.46
N SER A 205 1.85 4.82 -1.18
CA SER A 205 3.20 5.20 -0.74
C SER A 205 3.22 6.42 0.19
N LEU A 206 2.15 7.23 0.18
CA LEU A 206 1.91 8.19 1.24
C LEU A 206 1.58 7.35 2.46
N ASN A 207 2.48 7.30 3.43
CA ASN A 207 2.30 6.54 4.66
C ASN A 207 0.99 6.93 5.36
N GLY A 208 -0.12 6.28 5.00
CA GLY A 208 -1.32 6.23 5.81
C GLY A 208 -0.90 5.55 7.10
N SER A 209 -0.93 6.30 8.21
CA SER A 209 -0.83 5.71 9.53
C SER A 209 -1.79 4.53 9.57
N SER A 210 -1.27 3.35 9.92
CA SER A 210 -2.05 2.12 10.08
C SER A 210 -3.38 2.44 10.76
N VAL A 211 -4.49 2.32 10.02
CA VAL A 211 -5.82 2.49 10.60
C VAL A 211 -6.02 1.32 11.55
N PHE A 212 -5.90 1.60 12.84
CA PHE A 212 -6.27 0.69 13.92
C PHE A 212 -7.75 0.30 13.77
N PRO A 213 -8.18 -0.88 14.26
CA PRO A 213 -9.60 -1.19 14.32
C PRO A 213 -10.34 -0.12 15.14
N VAL A 214 -11.14 0.71 14.46
CA VAL A 214 -11.95 1.75 15.12
C VAL A 214 -13.31 1.16 15.46
N THR A 215 -13.66 1.15 16.75
CA THR A 215 -15.04 0.92 17.20
C THR A 215 -15.70 2.27 17.43
N GLN A 216 -16.91 2.48 16.87
CA GLN A 216 -17.71 3.65 17.20
C GLN A 216 -18.12 3.57 18.68
N SER A 217 -17.69 4.54 19.48
CA SER A 217 -18.09 4.68 20.88
C SER A 217 -18.65 6.08 21.15
N PHE A 218 -19.61 6.15 22.06
CA PHE A 218 -20.17 7.41 22.55
C PHE A 218 -19.38 7.90 23.76
N GLN A 219 -19.40 9.22 24.02
CA GLN A 219 -18.73 9.80 25.19
C GLN A 219 -19.24 9.13 26.48
N ASN A 220 -18.33 8.76 27.38
CA ASN A 220 -18.62 8.03 28.62
C ASN A 220 -19.20 6.61 28.42
N GLN A 221 -19.05 6.01 27.24
CA GLN A 221 -19.38 4.61 27.02
C GLN A 221 -18.19 3.72 27.41
N GLN A 222 -18.45 2.65 28.16
CA GLN A 222 -17.45 1.64 28.44
C GLN A 222 -17.13 0.83 27.18
N VAL A 223 -15.85 0.77 26.83
CA VAL A 223 -15.30 0.01 25.71
C VAL A 223 -14.51 -1.17 26.26
N ASN A 224 -14.67 -2.34 25.64
CA ASN A 224 -13.94 -3.56 25.98
C ASN A 224 -13.13 -4.04 24.78
N ILE A 225 -11.83 -4.26 24.97
CA ILE A 225 -10.89 -4.73 23.96
C ILE A 225 -10.38 -6.09 24.38
N ASP A 226 -10.71 -7.13 23.61
CA ASP A 226 -10.24 -8.49 23.86
C ASP A 226 -8.89 -8.74 23.18
N LEU A 227 -7.89 -9.10 23.98
CA LEU A 227 -6.57 -9.52 23.53
C LEU A 227 -6.42 -11.03 23.78
N ALA A 228 -6.16 -11.79 22.72
CA ALA A 228 -5.87 -13.22 22.81
C ALA A 228 -4.35 -13.44 22.91
N PHE A 229 -3.92 -14.34 23.79
CA PHE A 229 -2.51 -14.76 23.88
C PHE A 229 -2.27 -15.99 22.98
N GLY A 230 -1.06 -16.10 22.45
CA GLY A 230 -0.63 -17.27 21.68
C GLY A 230 -0.49 -18.52 22.57
N GLU A 231 -0.63 -19.71 21.97
CA GLU A 231 -0.46 -20.97 22.70
C GLU A 231 0.97 -21.09 23.26
N GLY A 232 1.07 -21.29 24.58
CA GLY A 232 2.35 -21.55 25.27
C GLY A 232 2.90 -20.39 26.11
N GLU A 233 2.28 -19.21 26.10
CA GLU A 233 2.71 -18.09 26.94
C GLU A 233 1.82 -17.92 28.19
N GLU A 234 2.39 -18.13 29.38
CA GLU A 234 1.77 -17.75 30.65
C GLU A 234 1.96 -16.25 30.92
N VAL A 235 1.27 -15.39 30.16
CA VAL A 235 1.28 -13.95 30.43
C VAL A 235 0.36 -13.66 31.63
N ARG A 236 0.90 -13.03 32.68
CA ARG A 236 0.10 -12.53 33.81
C ARG A 236 -0.50 -11.19 33.42
N VAL A 237 -1.78 -11.02 33.73
CA VAL A 237 -2.53 -9.78 33.43
C VAL A 237 -1.91 -8.55 34.11
N ASP A 238 -1.36 -8.73 35.31
CA ASP A 238 -0.74 -7.65 36.08
C ASP A 238 0.58 -7.14 35.48
N ASP A 239 1.24 -7.97 34.65
CA ASP A 239 2.52 -7.63 34.02
C ASP A 239 2.34 -6.86 32.69
N LEU A 240 1.10 -6.73 32.20
CA LEU A 240 0.81 -5.99 30.98
C LEU A 240 0.93 -4.48 31.21
N THR A 241 1.81 -3.81 30.47
CA THR A 241 1.79 -2.35 30.37
C THR A 241 0.75 -1.95 29.32
N VAL A 242 -0.15 -1.02 29.67
CA VAL A 242 -1.17 -0.48 28.76
C VAL A 242 -1.03 1.04 28.77
N GLU A 243 -0.88 1.64 27.60
CA GLU A 243 -0.81 3.08 27.43
C GLU A 243 -1.96 3.52 26.54
N VAL A 244 -2.64 4.60 26.90
CA VAL A 244 -3.75 5.12 26.09
C VAL A 244 -3.41 6.54 25.68
N VAL A 245 -3.42 6.82 24.38
CA VAL A 245 -3.18 8.14 23.81
C VAL A 245 -4.50 8.67 23.25
N GLY A 246 -4.91 9.84 23.73
CA GLY A 246 -6.17 10.48 23.33
C GLY A 246 -6.06 11.25 22.01
N PRO A 247 -7.18 11.83 21.53
CA PRO A 247 -7.25 12.59 20.28
C PRO A 247 -6.26 13.77 20.20
N SER A 248 -5.90 14.33 21.35
CA SER A 248 -4.94 15.42 21.50
C SER A 248 -3.46 14.97 21.37
N SER A 249 -3.22 13.68 21.07
CA SER A 249 -1.88 13.06 21.08
C SER A 249 -1.19 13.11 22.45
N VAL A 250 -1.97 13.23 23.52
CA VAL A 250 -1.50 13.23 24.92
C VAL A 250 -1.82 11.89 25.57
N LEU A 251 -0.88 11.39 26.38
CA LEU A 251 -1.10 10.21 27.22
C LEU A 251 -2.21 10.48 28.23
N VAL A 252 -3.22 9.62 28.24
CA VAL A 252 -4.38 9.70 29.13
C VAL A 252 -4.10 8.93 30.41
N SER A 253 -4.46 9.51 31.55
CA SER A 253 -4.31 8.86 32.85
C SER A 253 -5.24 7.66 32.98
N HIS A 254 -4.75 6.55 33.52
CA HIS A 254 -5.57 5.34 33.75
C HIS A 254 -6.77 5.59 34.68
N ASP A 255 -6.60 6.49 35.66
CA ASP A 255 -7.67 6.86 36.59
C ASP A 255 -8.79 7.64 35.87
N GLU A 256 -8.41 8.48 34.90
CA GLU A 256 -9.36 9.33 34.16
C GLU A 256 -10.29 8.49 33.30
N ILE A 257 -9.76 7.47 32.62
CA ILE A 257 -10.54 6.56 31.76
C ILE A 257 -11.04 5.32 32.51
N SER A 258 -10.84 5.24 33.83
CA SER A 258 -11.22 4.07 34.63
C SER A 258 -10.72 2.75 34.04
N LEU A 259 -9.46 2.69 33.58
CA LEU A 259 -8.89 1.53 32.91
C LEU A 259 -8.87 0.31 33.84
N ARG A 260 -9.36 -0.83 33.35
CA ARG A 260 -9.38 -2.12 34.05
C ARG A 260 -8.86 -3.22 33.14
N LYS A 261 -8.19 -4.20 33.73
CA LYS A 261 -7.71 -5.40 33.04
C LYS A 261 -8.35 -6.60 33.70
N ALA A 262 -8.89 -7.52 32.92
CA ALA A 262 -9.48 -8.74 33.45
C ALA A 262 -9.06 -9.95 32.61
N ARG A 263 -8.67 -11.05 33.26
CA ARG A 263 -8.27 -12.26 32.55
C ARG A 263 -9.49 -12.92 31.90
N THR A 264 -9.34 -13.36 30.65
CA THR A 264 -10.33 -14.17 29.94
C THR A 264 -9.81 -15.61 29.76
N ARG A 265 -10.60 -16.49 29.15
CA ARG A 265 -10.20 -17.89 28.90
C ARG A 265 -9.02 -18.00 27.93
N SER A 266 -8.90 -17.06 27.00
CA SER A 266 -7.90 -17.04 25.92
C SER A 266 -6.94 -15.86 25.99
N GLY A 267 -7.05 -14.98 26.99
CA GLY A 267 -6.14 -13.86 27.17
C GLY A 267 -6.59 -12.85 28.22
N VAL A 268 -6.77 -11.60 27.82
CA VAL A 268 -7.17 -10.47 28.69
C VAL A 268 -8.20 -9.60 27.97
N VAL A 269 -9.13 -9.03 28.73
CA VAL A 269 -9.99 -7.94 28.28
C VAL A 269 -9.54 -6.64 28.97
N LEU A 270 -9.30 -5.62 28.18
CA LEU A 270 -9.06 -4.26 28.64
C LEU A 270 -10.40 -3.51 28.60
N SER A 271 -10.74 -2.83 29.68
CA SER A 271 -11.97 -2.07 29.81
C SER A 271 -11.68 -0.63 30.18
N LEU A 272 -12.19 0.33 29.42
CA LEU A 272 -11.96 1.76 29.64
C LEU A 272 -13.18 2.59 29.24
N ILE A 273 -13.26 3.82 29.73
CA ILE A 273 -14.34 4.77 29.49
C ILE A 273 -13.70 6.04 28.92
N PRO A 274 -13.82 6.33 27.61
CA PRO A 274 -13.26 7.54 27.02
C PRO A 274 -13.97 8.80 27.52
N THR A 275 -13.19 9.80 27.95
CA THR A 275 -13.67 11.10 28.43
C THR A 275 -13.69 12.17 27.32
N GLU A 276 -12.82 12.03 26.33
CA GLU A 276 -12.70 12.90 25.15
C GLU A 276 -13.42 12.32 23.92
N ILE A 277 -13.89 13.20 23.02
CA ILE A 277 -14.49 12.79 21.74
C ILE A 277 -13.37 12.76 20.68
N GLY A 278 -13.15 11.58 20.09
CA GLY A 278 -12.20 11.41 18.98
C GLY A 278 -11.48 10.05 19.04
N PRO A 279 -10.52 9.83 18.13
CA PRO A 279 -9.75 8.58 18.08
C PRO A 279 -8.85 8.44 19.31
N HIS A 280 -8.85 7.25 19.90
CA HIS A 280 -7.92 6.85 20.97
C HIS A 280 -7.06 5.70 20.47
N GLN A 281 -5.77 5.72 20.81
CA GLN A 281 -4.83 4.64 20.58
C GLN A 281 -4.57 3.92 21.90
N VAL A 282 -4.68 2.58 21.93
CA VAL A 282 -4.54 1.72 23.11
C VAL A 282 -3.46 0.67 22.86
#